data_AF-A0A7Y3CUT6-F1
#
_entry.id   AF-A0A7Y3CUT6-F1
#
_cell.length_a   1.000
_cell.length_b   1.000
_cell.length_c   1.000
_cell.angle_alpha   90.00
_cell.angle_beta   90.00
_cell.angle_gamma   90.00
#
_symmetry.space_group_name_H-M   'P 1'
#
loop_
_entity.id
_entity.type
_entity.pdbx_description
1 polymer ?
#
loop_
_entity_poly.entity_id
_entity_poly.type
_entity_poly.pdbx_seq_one_letter_code
_entity_poly.pdbx_strand_id
1 'polypeptide(L)' 'WCVTARNWWQAHLDGVAAPVVLSSTNVAVLELVPLDVLQTYSVDVPTDPGDIDA' A
#
# COMPACT_ATOMS: atom_id res chain seq x y z
N TRP A 1 -7.01 -8.64 2.89
CA TRP A 1 -8.37 -8.05 3.00
C TRP A 1 -8.39 -6.81 2.12
N CYS A 2 -9.41 -6.64 1.26
CA CYS A 2 -9.50 -5.46 0.41
C CYS A 2 -10.36 -4.39 1.08
N VAL A 3 -9.87 -3.15 1.12
CA VAL A 3 -10.61 -1.98 1.62
C VAL A 3 -10.95 -1.05 0.45
N THR A 4 -11.90 -0.13 0.67
CA THR A 4 -12.21 0.89 -0.34
C THR A 4 -11.12 1.97 -0.32
N ALA A 5 -10.66 2.39 -1.50
CA ALA A 5 -9.62 3.40 -1.65
C ALA A 5 -9.95 4.70 -0.91
N ARG A 6 -11.22 5.14 -0.97
CA ARG A 6 -11.71 6.35 -0.27
C ARG A 6 -11.55 6.27 1.24
N ASN A 7 -11.90 5.15 1.86
CA ASN A 7 -11.79 5.01 3.31
C ASN A 7 -10.33 4.86 3.74
N TRP A 8 -9.50 4.20 2.92
CA TRP A 8 -8.07 4.13 3.19
C TRP A 8 -7.41 5.51 3.11
N TRP A 9 -7.78 6.33 2.10
CA TRP A 9 -7.30 7.70 1.97
C TRP A 9 -7.68 8.58 3.16
N GLN A 10 -8.92 8.49 3.64
CA GLN A 10 -9.34 9.20 4.85
C GLN A 10 -8.50 8.77 6.06
N ALA A 11 -8.28 7.46 6.24
CA ALA A 11 -7.44 6.96 7.33
C ALA A 11 -5.99 7.46 7.23
N HIS A 12 -5.43 7.62 6.02
CA HIS A 12 -4.11 8.21 5.83
C HIS A 12 -4.07 9.67 6.29
N LEU A 13 -5.07 10.48 5.89
CA LEU A 13 -5.20 11.87 6.33
C LEU A 13 -5.34 12.00 7.85
N ASP A 14 -5.99 11.02 8.48
CA ASP A 14 -6.15 10.94 9.94
C ASP A 14 -4.93 10.31 10.65
N GLY A 15 -3.88 9.94 9.92
CA GLY A 15 -2.65 9.38 10.47
C GLY A 15 -2.74 7.92 10.96
N VAL A 16 -3.80 7.20 10.57
CA VAL A 16 -4.13 5.84 11.06
C VAL A 16 -4.35 4.84 9.91
N ALA A 17 -3.78 5.10 8.73
CA ALA A 17 -3.86 4.17 7.60
C ALA A 17 -3.25 2.80 7.91
N ALA A 18 -3.92 1.75 7.44
CA ALA A 18 -3.45 0.39 7.55
C ALA A 18 -2.31 0.10 6.54
N PRO A 19 -1.42 -0.87 6.83
CA PRO A 19 -0.40 -1.31 5.89
C PRO A 19 -0.98 -1.79 4.55
N VAL A 20 -0.18 -1.66 3.48
CA VAL A 20 -0.59 -1.94 2.10
C VAL A 20 0.25 -3.08 1.52
N VAL A 21 -0.41 -4.00 0.83
CA VAL A 21 0.24 -5.03 0.00
C VAL A 21 0.15 -4.54 -1.44
N LEU A 22 1.21 -3.93 -1.97
CA LEU A 22 1.17 -3.25 -3.29
C LEU A 22 0.91 -4.25 -4.42
N SER A 23 1.55 -5.41 -4.36
CA SER A 23 1.37 -6.54 -5.28
C SER A 23 -0.09 -7.00 -5.42
N SER A 24 -0.92 -6.73 -4.41
CA SER A 24 -2.35 -7.08 -4.36
C SER A 24 -3.28 -5.86 -4.45
N THR A 25 -2.76 -4.68 -4.78
CA THR A 25 -3.52 -3.42 -4.87
C THR A 25 -3.81 -3.06 -6.33
N ASN A 26 -5.08 -2.78 -6.65
CA ASN A 26 -5.48 -2.43 -8.01
C ASN A 26 -4.96 -1.04 -8.41
N VAL A 27 -4.39 -0.92 -9.62
CA VAL A 27 -3.82 0.33 -10.16
C VAL A 27 -4.80 1.51 -10.20
N ALA A 28 -6.11 1.27 -10.29
CA ALA A 28 -7.14 2.32 -10.25
C ALA A 28 -7.13 3.14 -8.93
N VAL A 29 -6.49 2.63 -7.87
CA VAL A 29 -6.27 3.39 -6.63
C VAL A 29 -5.51 4.71 -6.88
N LEU A 30 -4.68 4.76 -7.93
CA LEU A 30 -3.85 5.91 -8.26
C LEU A 30 -4.64 7.13 -8.75
N GLU A 31 -5.93 6.95 -9.07
CA GLU A 31 -6.86 8.07 -9.33
C GLU A 31 -7.17 8.88 -8.06
N LEU A 32 -6.92 8.31 -6.88
CA LEU A 32 -7.22 8.92 -5.58
C LEU A 32 -6.00 9.06 -4.68
N VAL A 33 -5.11 8.06 -4.65
CA VAL A 33 -3.98 8.00 -3.73
C VAL A 33 -2.67 7.96 -4.53
N PRO A 34 -1.75 8.91 -4.33
CA PRO A 34 -0.43 8.88 -4.96
C PRO A 34 0.37 7.61 -4.65
N LEU A 35 1.20 7.18 -5.61
CA LEU A 35 1.99 5.94 -5.46
C LEU A 35 3.03 6.02 -4.33
N ASP A 36 3.68 7.17 -4.16
CA ASP A 36 4.66 7.43 -3.11
C ASP A 36 4.03 7.34 -1.70
N VAL A 37 2.79 7.78 -1.56
CA VAL A 37 2.01 7.57 -0.34
C VAL A 37 1.81 6.07 -0.10
N LEU A 38 1.33 5.31 -1.08
CA LEU A 38 1.12 3.86 -0.92
C LEU A 38 2.42 3.11 -0.62
N GLN A 39 3.54 3.49 -1.25
CA GLN A 39 4.86 2.92 -1.01
C GLN A 39 5.33 3.09 0.44
N THR A 40 4.98 4.21 1.07
CA THR A 40 5.31 4.48 2.48
C THR A 40 4.65 3.48 3.45
N TYR A 41 3.53 2.87 3.05
CA TYR A 41 2.80 1.87 3.86
C TYR A 41 3.02 0.42 3.38
N SER A 42 3.88 0.21 2.38
CA SER A 42 4.07 -1.11 1.77
C SER A 42 4.64 -2.12 2.77
N VAL A 43 4.08 -3.33 2.78
CA VAL A 43 4.61 -4.51 3.50
C VAL A 43 4.96 -5.65 2.56
N ASP A 44 5.05 -5.36 1.25
CA ASP A 44 5.52 -6.35 0.29
C ASP A 44 6.96 -6.78 0.66
N VAL A 45 7.19 -8.09 0.60
CA VAL A 45 8.52 -8.70 0.75
C VAL A 45 9.13 -8.94 -0.63
N PRO A 46 10.46 -9.09 -0.73
CA PRO A 46 11.10 -9.48 -1.98
C PRO A 46 10.50 -10.77 -2.57
N THR A 47 10.46 -10.85 -3.90
CA THR A 47 9.90 -12.00 -4.60
C THR A 47 10.78 -13.25 -4.47
N ASP A 48 12.10 -13.06 -4.35
CA ASP A 48 13.07 -14.14 -4.09
C ASP A 48 13.46 -14.15 -2.60
N PRO A 49 13.32 -15.28 -1.89
CA PRO A 49 13.83 -15.41 -0.51
C PRO A 49 15.32 -15.09 -0.35
N GLY A 50 16.14 -15.22 -1.41
CA GLY A 50 17.56 -14.85 -1.39
C GLY A 50 17.82 -13.36 -1.19
N ASP A 51 16.83 -12.50 -1.43
CA ASP A 51 16.95 -11.04 -1.31
C ASP A 51 16.67 -10.54 0.12
N ILE A 52 16.34 -11.43 1.07
CA ILE A 52 16.01 -11.06 2.46
C ILE A 52 17.25 -10.56 3.23
N ASP A 53 18.45 -11.01 2.84
CA ASP A 53 19.71 -10.73 3.53
C ASP A 53 20.67 -9.80 2.73
N ALA A 54 20.22 -9.22 1.61
CA ALA A 54 21.03 -8.46 0.65
C ALA A 54 21.17 -6.96 0.97
#